data_AF-A0A453DGT4-F1
#
_entry.id   AF-A0A453DGT4-F1
#
_cell.length_a   1.000
_cell.length_b   1.000
_cell.length_c   1.000
_cell.angle_alpha   90.00
_cell.angle_beta   90.00
_cell.angle_gamma   90.00
#
_symmetry.space_group_name_H-M   'P 1'
#
loop_
_entity.id
_entity.type
_entity.pdbx_description
1 polymer ?
#
loop_
_entity_poly.entity_id
_entity_poly.type
_entity_poly.pdbx_seq_one_letter_code
_entity_poly.pdbx_strand_id
1 'polypeptide(L)'
;METNAQLWYIMREYISSAEERGVDPTDLISFLLELSFHTQGAAYSLSTLTEVQRVAIMDLMELGLVKLQQGRKDSWFIPTKLATNLSSSLSDSAASKEGIVVVETNFRLYAYSASKLHCEILRLFSRVEYQLPNLIVGAITKESLYGAFDNGITAEQIISFLQQN
;
A
#
# COMPACT_ATOMS: atom_id res chain seq x y z
N MET A 1 3.73 -1.27 4.29
CA MET A 1 2.52 -1.98 3.79
C MET A 1 2.65 -2.18 2.30
N GLU A 2 2.29 -3.35 1.79
CA GLU A 2 2.28 -3.60 0.35
C GLU A 2 1.21 -2.73 -0.34
N THR A 3 1.54 -2.15 -1.49
CA THR A 3 0.64 -1.25 -2.25
C THR A 3 -0.70 -1.89 -2.58
N ASN A 4 -0.71 -3.19 -2.89
CA ASN A 4 -1.94 -3.93 -3.20
C ASN A 4 -2.84 -4.10 -1.96
N ALA A 5 -2.26 -4.32 -0.78
CA ALA A 5 -3.04 -4.41 0.45
C ALA A 5 -3.71 -3.07 0.77
N GLN A 6 -2.99 -1.96 0.62
CA GLN A 6 -3.55 -0.61 0.77
C GLN A 6 -4.69 -0.36 -0.24
N LEU A 7 -4.49 -0.77 -1.49
CA LEU A 7 -5.50 -0.65 -2.53
C LEU A 7 -6.78 -1.40 -2.17
N TRP A 8 -6.68 -2.64 -1.67
CA TRP A 8 -7.83 -3.43 -1.24
C TRP A 8 -8.53 -2.86 -0.01
N TYR A 9 -7.82 -2.21 0.91
CA TYR A 9 -8.48 -1.47 2.01
C TYR A 9 -9.35 -0.33 1.47
N ILE A 10 -8.81 0.45 0.53
CA ILE A 10 -9.56 1.54 -0.11
C ILE A 10 -10.76 1.00 -0.90
N MET A 11 -10.57 -0.07 -1.67
CA MET A 11 -11.66 -0.69 -2.45
C MET A 11 -12.75 -1.26 -1.55
N ARG A 12 -12.39 -1.88 -0.42
CA ARG A 12 -13.37 -2.38 0.55
C ARG A 12 -14.22 -1.24 1.12
N GLU A 13 -13.58 -0.14 1.52
CA GLU A 13 -14.29 1.02 2.05
C GLU A 13 -15.18 1.66 0.97
N TYR A 14 -14.68 1.72 -0.26
CA TYR A 14 -15.44 2.20 -1.41
C TYR A 14 -16.70 1.35 -1.67
N ILE A 15 -16.60 0.02 -1.62
CA ILE A 15 -17.75 -0.89 -1.75
C ILE A 15 -18.76 -0.63 -0.62
N SER A 16 -18.30 -0.53 0.62
CA SER A 16 -19.18 -0.25 1.78
C SER A 16 -19.92 1.08 1.62
N SER A 17 -19.22 2.13 1.18
CA SER A 17 -19.82 3.45 0.93
C SER A 17 -20.75 3.45 -0.29
N ALA A 18 -20.50 2.62 -1.30
CA ALA A 18 -21.41 2.43 -2.44
C ALA A 18 -22.70 1.70 -2.04
N GLU A 19 -22.59 0.71 -1.14
CA GLU A 19 -23.74 -0.02 -0.60
C GLU A 19 -24.67 0.91 0.20
N GLU A 20 -24.11 1.81 1.01
CA GLU A 20 -24.89 2.85 1.71
C GLU A 20 -25.62 3.80 0.76
N ARG A 21 -25.10 4.01 -0.45
CA ARG A 21 -25.73 4.78 -1.53
C ARG A 21 -26.78 3.98 -2.32
N GLY A 22 -26.99 2.70 -1.97
CA GLY A 22 -27.96 1.81 -2.62
C GLY A 22 -27.45 1.12 -3.89
N VAL A 23 -26.13 1.08 -4.10
CA VAL A 23 -25.52 0.31 -5.20
C VAL A 23 -25.32 -1.13 -4.76
N ASP A 24 -25.66 -2.11 -5.62
CA ASP A 24 -25.40 -3.52 -5.31
C ASP A 24 -23.89 -3.79 -5.25
N PRO A 25 -23.35 -4.25 -4.10
CA PRO A 25 -21.92 -4.56 -3.98
C PRO A 25 -21.47 -5.65 -4.98
N THR A 26 -22.38 -6.54 -5.39
CA THR A 26 -22.09 -7.63 -6.34
C THR A 26 -21.72 -7.10 -7.72
N ASP A 27 -22.46 -6.10 -8.20
CA ASP A 27 -22.21 -5.45 -9.49
C ASP A 27 -20.86 -4.73 -9.48
N LEU A 28 -20.54 -4.06 -8.37
CA LEU A 28 -19.31 -3.31 -8.21
C LEU A 28 -18.08 -4.22 -8.09
N ILE A 29 -18.18 -5.32 -7.33
CA ILE A 29 -17.12 -6.34 -7.24
C ILE A 29 -16.88 -7.00 -8.59
N SER A 30 -17.96 -7.35 -9.31
CA SER A 30 -17.87 -7.94 -10.65
C SER A 30 -17.13 -6.99 -11.61
N PHE A 31 -17.44 -5.70 -11.55
CA PHE A 31 -16.78 -4.69 -12.37
C PHE A 31 -15.31 -4.47 -12.00
N LEU A 32 -14.96 -4.42 -10.71
CA LEU A 32 -13.57 -4.33 -10.26
C LEU A 32 -12.74 -5.53 -10.72
N LEU A 33 -13.34 -6.73 -10.69
CA LEU A 33 -12.70 -7.95 -11.19
C LEU A 33 -12.51 -7.88 -12.71
N GLU A 34 -13.53 -7.45 -13.44
CA GLU A 34 -13.45 -7.24 -14.89
C GLU A 34 -12.31 -6.27 -15.25
N LEU A 35 -12.24 -5.13 -14.56
CA LEU A 35 -11.21 -4.11 -14.74
C LEU A 35 -9.80 -4.67 -14.51
N SER A 36 -9.65 -5.60 -13.55
CA SER A 36 -8.36 -6.22 -13.26
C SER A 36 -7.83 -7.09 -14.41
N PHE A 37 -8.70 -7.62 -15.26
CA PHE A 37 -8.33 -8.42 -16.44
C PHE A 37 -8.11 -7.58 -17.71
N HIS A 38 -8.30 -6.26 -17.64
CA HIS A 38 -8.02 -5.38 -18.77
C HIS A 38 -6.52 -5.27 -19.01
N THR A 39 -6.13 -4.96 -20.25
CA THR A 39 -4.72 -4.78 -20.61
C THR A 39 -4.26 -3.37 -20.24
N GLN A 40 -3.14 -3.30 -19.52
CA GLN A 40 -2.58 -2.02 -19.07
C GLN A 40 -2.29 -1.12 -20.28
N GLY A 41 -2.80 0.11 -20.26
CA GLY A 41 -2.54 1.09 -21.32
C GLY A 41 -3.42 0.98 -22.57
N ALA A 42 -4.28 -0.03 -22.68
CA ALA A 42 -5.28 -0.09 -23.74
C ALA A 42 -6.47 0.84 -23.43
N ALA A 43 -7.06 1.40 -24.49
CA ALA A 43 -8.20 2.31 -24.39
C ALA A 43 -9.51 1.54 -24.58
N TYR A 44 -10.42 1.69 -23.62
CA TYR A 44 -11.73 1.04 -23.59
C TYR A 44 -12.83 2.10 -23.63
N SER A 45 -13.91 1.85 -24.36
CA SER A 45 -14.97 2.85 -24.55
C SER A 45 -15.82 3.02 -23.29
N LEU A 46 -16.14 4.27 -22.90
CA LEU A 46 -17.14 4.51 -21.86
C LEU A 46 -18.57 4.18 -22.34
N SER A 47 -18.80 4.09 -23.65
CA SER A 47 -20.13 3.84 -24.21
C SER A 47 -20.71 2.47 -23.83
N THR A 48 -19.85 1.49 -23.58
CA THR A 48 -20.24 0.11 -23.26
C THR A 48 -20.61 -0.09 -21.79
N LEU A 49 -20.34 0.90 -20.93
CA LEU A 49 -20.54 0.82 -19.49
C LEU A 49 -21.96 1.22 -19.08
N THR A 50 -22.48 0.54 -18.06
CA THR A 50 -23.73 0.91 -17.38
C THR A 50 -23.57 2.24 -16.62
N GLU A 51 -24.68 2.86 -16.22
CA GLU A 51 -24.64 4.12 -15.48
C GLU A 51 -23.87 3.98 -14.15
N VAL A 52 -24.08 2.86 -13.45
CA VAL A 52 -23.36 2.53 -12.21
C VAL A 52 -21.86 2.39 -12.48
N GLN A 53 -21.47 1.69 -13.54
CA GLN A 53 -20.07 1.51 -13.91
C GLN A 53 -19.41 2.84 -14.33
N ARG A 54 -20.16 3.76 -14.95
CA ARG A 54 -19.64 5.10 -15.30
C ARG A 54 -19.32 5.91 -14.06
N VAL A 55 -20.21 5.91 -13.07
CA VAL A 55 -19.96 6.54 -11.77
C VAL A 55 -18.73 5.91 -11.12
N ALA A 56 -18.66 4.58 -11.11
CA ALA A 56 -17.49 3.87 -10.58
C ALA A 56 -16.19 4.23 -11.29
N ILE A 57 -16.18 4.35 -12.62
CA ILE A 57 -14.98 4.78 -13.38
C ILE A 57 -14.54 6.21 -13.01
N MET A 58 -15.47 7.11 -12.72
CA MET A 58 -15.14 8.47 -12.26
C MET A 58 -14.46 8.41 -10.88
N ASP A 59 -15.04 7.66 -9.94
CA ASP A 59 -14.47 7.47 -8.60
C ASP A 59 -13.09 6.78 -8.67
N LEU A 60 -12.96 5.75 -9.50
CA LEU A 60 -11.70 5.02 -9.72
C LEU A 60 -10.63 5.85 -10.44
N MET A 61 -11.04 6.85 -11.22
CA MET A 61 -10.12 7.82 -11.80
C MET A 61 -9.50 8.71 -10.71
N GLU A 62 -10.30 9.19 -9.76
CA GLU A 62 -9.80 10.00 -8.63
C GLU A 62 -8.81 9.21 -7.76
N LEU A 63 -9.03 7.90 -7.63
CA LEU A 63 -8.11 6.98 -6.95
C LEU A 63 -6.88 6.59 -7.79
N GLY A 64 -6.79 7.02 -9.05
CA GLY A 64 -5.67 6.75 -9.95
C GLY A 64 -5.65 5.33 -10.54
N LEU A 65 -6.72 4.55 -10.39
CA LEU A 65 -6.83 3.21 -11.01
C LEU A 65 -7.08 3.30 -12.51
N VAL A 66 -7.68 4.39 -12.96
CA VAL A 66 -8.07 4.59 -14.36
C VAL A 66 -7.68 6.00 -14.79
N LYS A 67 -7.24 6.14 -16.04
CA LYS A 67 -7.08 7.44 -16.69
C LYS A 67 -8.19 7.64 -17.71
N LEU A 68 -8.89 8.77 -17.63
CA LEU A 68 -9.84 9.16 -18.67
C LEU A 68 -9.14 9.89 -19.82
N GLN A 69 -9.54 9.55 -21.03
CA GLN A 69 -9.14 10.23 -22.25
C GLN A 69 -10.38 10.63 -23.03
N GLN A 70 -10.64 11.92 -23.13
CA GLN A 70 -11.75 12.46 -23.90
C GLN A 70 -11.29 12.79 -25.33
N GLY A 71 -11.94 12.16 -26.31
CA GLY A 71 -11.86 12.54 -27.71
C GLY A 71 -12.91 13.59 -28.08
N ARG A 72 -12.97 13.95 -29.37
CA ARG A 72 -13.96 14.91 -29.90
C ARG A 72 -15.39 14.36 -29.91
N LYS A 73 -15.59 13.03 -29.88
CA LYS A 73 -16.89 12.36 -29.96
C LYS A 73 -17.04 11.21 -28.97
N ASP A 74 -15.95 10.50 -28.71
CA ASP A 74 -15.93 9.36 -27.80
C ASP A 74 -15.06 9.64 -26.59
N SER A 75 -15.42 9.03 -25.47
CA SER A 75 -14.60 9.04 -24.24
C SER A 75 -14.12 7.62 -23.99
N TRP A 76 -12.84 7.51 -23.64
CA TRP A 76 -12.20 6.24 -23.31
C TRP A 76 -11.63 6.27 -21.90
N PHE A 77 -11.54 5.09 -21.31
CA PHE A 77 -10.85 4.85 -20.05
C PHE A 77 -9.67 3.90 -20.29
N ILE A 78 -8.56 4.19 -19.61
CA ILE A 78 -7.30 3.46 -19.74
C ILE A 78 -6.92 2.93 -18.35
N PRO A 79 -6.89 1.60 -18.13
CA PRO A 79 -6.49 1.02 -16.86
C PRO A 79 -5.01 1.32 -16.57
N THR A 80 -4.73 1.73 -15.33
CA THR A 80 -3.36 1.90 -14.84
C THR A 80 -2.82 0.59 -14.26
N LYS A 81 -1.53 0.59 -13.86
CA LYS A 81 -0.93 -0.56 -13.17
C LYS A 81 -1.67 -0.92 -11.88
N LEU A 82 -2.32 0.03 -11.22
CA LEU A 82 -3.05 -0.23 -9.98
C LEU A 82 -4.31 -1.05 -10.27
N ALA A 83 -5.05 -0.71 -11.33
CA ALA A 83 -6.22 -1.48 -11.76
C ALA A 83 -5.86 -2.92 -12.16
N THR A 84 -4.84 -3.09 -13.00
CA THR A 84 -4.44 -4.43 -13.47
C THR A 84 -3.81 -5.29 -12.36
N ASN A 85 -3.26 -4.66 -11.32
CA ASN A 85 -2.71 -5.37 -10.15
C ASN A 85 -3.71 -5.62 -9.01
N LEU A 86 -4.98 -5.21 -9.16
CA LEU A 86 -6.01 -5.50 -8.17
C LEU A 86 -6.12 -7.00 -7.87
N SER A 87 -6.13 -7.84 -8.92
CA SER A 87 -6.24 -9.29 -8.78
C SER A 87 -4.90 -10.02 -8.71
N SER A 88 -3.78 -9.39 -9.09
CA SER A 88 -2.44 -10.01 -9.06
C SER A 88 -1.92 -10.26 -7.64
N SER A 89 -2.52 -9.62 -6.63
CA SER A 89 -2.18 -9.84 -5.22
C SER A 89 -2.58 -11.23 -4.69
N LEU A 90 -3.33 -12.04 -5.45
CA LEU A 90 -3.63 -13.42 -5.10
C LEU A 90 -2.44 -14.36 -5.33
N SER A 91 -1.45 -13.97 -6.15
CA SER A 91 -0.36 -14.86 -6.57
C SER A 91 1.03 -14.46 -6.09
N ASP A 92 1.29 -13.18 -5.79
CA ASP A 92 2.64 -12.73 -5.43
C ASP A 92 2.66 -11.94 -4.11
N SER A 93 2.99 -12.64 -3.03
CA SER A 93 3.60 -12.05 -1.83
C SER A 93 5.04 -11.62 -2.15
N ALA A 94 5.20 -10.75 -3.14
CA ALA A 94 6.48 -10.14 -3.47
C ALA A 94 6.76 -9.07 -2.41
N ALA A 95 7.18 -9.55 -1.24
CA ALA A 95 7.74 -8.75 -0.17
C ALA A 95 8.72 -7.74 -0.77
N SER A 96 8.41 -6.45 -0.63
CA SER A 96 9.36 -5.38 -0.88
C SER A 96 10.64 -5.72 -0.11
N LYS A 97 11.71 -6.03 -0.84
CA LYS A 97 12.99 -6.50 -0.28
C LYS A 97 13.74 -5.43 0.54
N GLU A 98 13.22 -4.21 0.56
CA GLU A 98 13.76 -3.09 1.34
C GLU A 98 12.88 -2.89 2.57
N GLY A 99 13.49 -3.08 3.75
CA GLY A 99 12.79 -2.86 4.99
C GLY A 99 12.67 -1.36 5.23
N ILE A 100 11.45 -0.83 5.28
CA ILE A 100 11.22 0.60 5.55
C ILE A 100 11.18 0.83 7.06
N VAL A 101 11.90 1.82 7.57
CA VAL A 101 11.86 2.20 8.98
C VAL A 101 11.21 3.57 9.16
N VAL A 102 10.17 3.64 9.98
CA VAL A 102 9.48 4.89 10.33
C VAL A 102 9.72 5.19 11.81
N VAL A 103 10.24 6.38 12.09
CA VAL A 103 10.45 6.86 13.47
C VAL A 103 9.55 8.06 13.72
N GLU A 104 8.72 7.97 14.75
CA GLU A 104 7.84 9.06 15.21
C GLU A 104 8.59 10.04 16.13
N THR A 105 8.04 11.24 16.30
CA THR A 105 8.57 12.27 17.21
C THR A 105 8.52 11.89 18.69
N ASN A 106 7.75 10.86 19.04
CA ASN A 106 7.65 10.28 20.39
C ASN A 106 8.63 9.10 20.61
N PHE A 107 9.61 8.92 19.71
CA PHE A 107 10.61 7.85 19.71
C PHE A 107 10.07 6.44 19.46
N ARG A 108 8.83 6.29 18.99
CA ARG A 108 8.33 5.00 18.48
C ARG A 108 8.91 4.70 17.12
N LEU A 109 9.23 3.43 16.91
CA LEU A 109 9.84 2.90 15.71
C LEU A 109 8.95 1.80 15.13
N TYR A 110 8.68 1.89 13.84
CA TYR A 110 7.91 0.91 13.07
C TYR A 110 8.75 0.49 11.87
N ALA A 111 9.19 -0.76 11.84
CA ALA A 111 9.98 -1.29 10.74
C ALA A 111 9.19 -2.36 9.98
N TYR A 112 8.95 -2.10 8.69
CA TYR A 112 8.31 -3.03 7.78
C TYR A 112 9.36 -3.93 7.15
N SER A 113 9.74 -5.02 7.84
CA SER A 113 10.68 -5.99 7.29
C SER A 113 10.35 -7.40 7.75
N ALA A 114 10.45 -8.36 6.82
CA ALA A 114 10.42 -9.80 7.13
C ALA A 114 11.83 -10.34 7.45
N SER A 115 12.88 -9.53 7.31
CA SER A 115 14.26 -9.95 7.55
C SER A 115 14.56 -10.02 9.05
N LYS A 116 14.91 -11.22 9.53
CA LYS A 116 15.39 -11.42 10.90
C LYS A 116 16.64 -10.57 11.20
N LEU A 117 17.52 -10.40 10.21
CA LEU A 117 18.72 -9.58 10.37
C LEU A 117 18.36 -8.12 10.63
N HIS A 118 17.38 -7.56 9.91
CA HIS A 118 16.92 -6.19 10.14
C HIS A 118 16.35 -6.04 11.56
N CYS A 119 15.59 -7.05 12.04
CA CYS A 119 15.10 -7.07 13.42
C CYS A 119 16.23 -7.06 14.46
N GLU A 120 17.27 -7.88 14.28
CA GLU A 120 18.38 -7.93 15.22
C GLU A 120 19.20 -6.64 15.22
N ILE A 121 19.37 -5.96 14.06
CA ILE A 121 20.03 -4.65 14.02
C ILE A 121 19.23 -3.61 14.84
N LEU A 122 17.90 -3.57 14.67
CA LEU A 122 17.05 -2.64 15.42
C LEU A 122 17.13 -2.88 16.93
N ARG A 123 17.26 -4.14 17.38
CA ARG A 123 17.42 -4.48 18.80
C ARG A 123 18.68 -3.94 19.44
N LEU A 124 19.71 -3.63 18.65
CA LEU A 124 20.96 -3.10 19.18
C LEU A 124 20.78 -1.71 19.81
N PHE A 125 19.82 -0.92 19.33
CA PHE A 125 19.63 0.48 19.76
C PHE A 125 18.18 0.84 20.12
N SER A 126 17.23 -0.08 19.93
CA SER A 126 15.81 0.11 20.28
C SER A 126 15.27 -1.04 21.11
N ARG A 127 14.28 -0.75 21.95
CA ARG A 127 13.52 -1.76 22.68
C ARG A 127 12.36 -2.24 21.81
N VAL A 128 12.43 -3.47 21.32
CA VAL A 128 11.33 -4.09 20.57
C VAL A 128 10.19 -4.44 21.54
N GLU A 129 8.98 -3.95 21.27
CA GLU A 129 7.80 -4.17 22.10
C GLU A 129 7.00 -5.38 21.60
N TYR A 130 6.81 -5.49 20.27
CA TYR A 130 6.19 -6.66 19.65
C TYR A 130 6.58 -6.81 18.18
N GLN A 131 6.45 -8.02 17.67
CA GLN A 131 6.78 -8.39 16.29
C GLN A 131 5.61 -9.13 15.64
N LEU A 132 5.21 -8.66 14.47
CA LEU A 132 4.25 -9.27 13.55
C LEU A 132 5.01 -9.81 12.31
N PRO A 133 4.38 -10.61 11.45
CA PRO A 133 5.06 -11.25 10.31
C PRO A 133 5.82 -10.29 9.37
N ASN A 134 5.36 -9.05 9.22
CA ASN A 134 5.94 -8.03 8.34
C ASN A 134 6.10 -6.66 9.01
N LEU A 135 6.01 -6.59 10.34
CA LEU A 135 6.11 -5.35 11.10
C LEU A 135 6.78 -5.59 12.45
N ILE A 136 7.78 -4.79 12.76
CA ILE A 136 8.44 -4.74 14.06
C ILE A 136 8.07 -3.39 14.69
N VAL A 137 7.57 -3.43 15.92
CA VAL A 137 7.25 -2.22 16.68
C VAL A 137 8.16 -2.14 17.89
N GLY A 138 8.77 -0.98 18.08
CA GLY A 138 9.66 -0.72 19.20
C GLY A 138 9.68 0.75 19.60
N ALA A 139 10.51 1.05 20.59
CA ALA A 139 10.75 2.40 21.04
C ALA A 139 12.25 2.61 21.27
N ILE A 140 12.77 3.76 20.86
CA ILE A 140 14.12 4.20 21.22
C ILE A 140 14.04 4.81 22.62
N THR A 141 14.73 4.18 23.56
CA THR A 141 14.74 4.60 24.96
C THR A 141 16.13 5.08 25.34
N LYS A 142 16.24 5.82 26.44
CA LYS A 142 17.52 6.23 26.98
C LYS A 142 18.39 4.99 27.23
N GLU A 143 17.83 3.98 27.87
CA GLU A 143 18.50 2.73 28.23
C GLU A 143 18.99 1.95 27.00
N SER A 144 18.18 1.86 25.94
CA SER A 144 18.59 1.17 24.71
C SER A 144 19.73 1.89 23.99
N LEU A 145 19.77 3.23 24.02
CA LEU A 145 20.87 3.99 23.44
C LEU A 145 22.17 3.88 24.23
N TYR A 146 22.12 3.96 25.57
CA TYR A 146 23.33 3.73 26.37
C TYR A 146 23.88 2.32 26.17
N GLY A 147 23.00 1.30 26.12
CA GLY A 147 23.42 -0.06 25.79
C GLY A 147 24.06 -0.17 24.40
N ALA A 148 23.57 0.57 23.40
CA ALA A 148 24.19 0.62 22.08
C ALA A 148 25.59 1.27 22.12
N PHE A 149 25.72 2.38 22.86
CA PHE A 149 26.96 3.14 22.99
C PHE A 149 28.04 2.35 23.72
N ASP A 150 27.68 1.60 24.77
CA ASP A 150 28.59 0.71 25.49
C ASP A 150 29.09 -0.44 24.60
N ASN A 151 28.27 -0.87 23.64
CA ASN A 151 28.63 -1.86 22.62
C ASN A 151 29.40 -1.25 21.42
N GLY A 152 29.77 0.03 21.49
CA GLY A 152 30.58 0.71 20.47
C GLY A 152 29.81 1.21 19.25
N ILE A 153 28.47 1.23 19.29
CA ILE A 153 27.63 1.76 18.22
C ILE A 153 27.53 3.27 18.40
N THR A 154 27.86 4.07 17.39
CA THR A 154 27.80 5.53 17.51
C THR A 154 26.43 6.09 17.14
N ALA A 155 26.10 7.28 17.65
CA ALA A 155 24.86 7.97 17.28
C ALA A 155 24.78 8.24 15.76
N GLU A 156 25.91 8.56 15.10
CA GLU A 156 25.98 8.75 13.65
C GLU A 156 25.64 7.48 12.88
N GLN A 157 26.06 6.30 13.35
CA GLN A 157 25.72 5.02 12.73
C GLN A 157 24.21 4.73 12.85
N ILE A 158 23.62 5.01 14.01
CA ILE A 158 22.17 4.84 14.22
C ILE A 158 21.39 5.77 13.29
N ILE A 159 21.78 7.05 13.23
CA ILE A 159 21.14 8.04 12.36
C ILE A 159 21.30 7.65 10.89
N SER A 160 22.49 7.26 10.46
CA SER A 160 22.75 6.81 9.09
C SER A 160 21.92 5.58 8.73
N PHE A 161 21.75 4.63 9.65
CA PHE A 161 20.90 3.46 9.42
C PHE A 161 19.43 3.85 9.24
N LEU A 162 18.91 4.73 10.10
CA LEU A 162 17.53 5.22 10.04
C LEU A 162 17.25 6.14 8.84
N GLN A 163 18.28 6.74 8.24
CA GLN A 163 18.13 7.59 7.04
C GLN A 163 18.22 6.78 5.72
N GLN A 164 18.87 5.61 5.76
CA GLN A 164 19.07 4.76 4.58
C GLN A 164 17.93 3.75 4.37
N ASN A 165 17.07 3.56 5.37
CA ASN A 165 15.90 2.67 5.37
C ASN A 165 14.62 3.47 5.62
#